data_AF-A0A7C4GMS4-F1
#
_entry.id   AF-A0A7C4GMS4-F1
#
_cell.length_a   1.000
_cell.length_b   1.000
_cell.length_c   1.000
_cell.angle_alpha   90.00
_cell.angle_beta   90.00
_cell.angle_gamma   90.00
#
_symmetry.space_group_name_H-M   'P 1'
#
loop_
_entity.id
_entity.type
_entity.pdbx_description
1 polymer ?
#
loop_
_entity_poly.entity_id
_entity_poly.type
_entity_poly.pdbx_seq_one_letter_code
_entity_poly.pdbx_strand_id
1 'polypeptide(L)'
;MTPLMIIGMVLSFVGVATIIGIVLYYVFLPVSDPFRIFLDATYMGLNYLIYIIVLGAVISGVGLLLYVRAVRTSITIPAGQYSHASYPATPSVIRRPALKKEAPKPSVKEPSKISKPKEPSIVEEIEKEIETIIGSEEKPKEEKIEEEKPAIEVISRASDMVCPHCGKLNPIGSTKCESCGKQMFTPESPSRSCPVCNAPLILSQRISGDLFVCGICFSEIRIPPTIQEVLNMK
;
A
#
# COMPACT_ATOMS: atom_id res chain seq x y z
N MET A 1 -12.32 -8.35 -9.66
CA MET A 1 -13.09 -7.10 -9.43
C MET A 1 -13.83 -7.23 -8.10
N THR A 2 -14.02 -6.15 -7.33
CA THR A 2 -14.91 -6.17 -6.16
C THR A 2 -16.38 -6.16 -6.61
N PRO A 3 -17.33 -6.73 -5.84
CA PRO A 3 -18.75 -6.72 -6.21
C PRO A 3 -19.31 -5.30 -6.35
N LEU A 4 -18.87 -4.38 -5.48
CA LEU A 4 -19.28 -2.97 -5.52
C LEU A 4 -18.81 -2.26 -6.81
N MET A 5 -17.64 -2.61 -7.35
CA MET A 5 -17.17 -2.10 -8.63
C MET A 5 -17.98 -2.68 -9.82
N ILE A 6 -18.38 -3.96 -9.75
CA ILE A 6 -19.26 -4.57 -10.76
C ILE A 6 -20.63 -3.87 -10.75
N ILE A 7 -21.20 -3.63 -9.57
CA ILE A 7 -22.48 -2.91 -9.40
C ILE A 7 -22.39 -1.49 -9.98
N GLY A 8 -21.35 -0.72 -9.66
CA GLY A 8 -21.15 0.63 -10.21
C GLY A 8 -21.01 0.63 -11.73
N MET A 9 -20.25 -0.31 -12.28
CA MET A 9 -20.10 -0.51 -13.74
C MET A 9 -21.45 -0.81 -14.40
N VAL A 10 -22.19 -1.82 -13.91
CA VAL A 10 -23.49 -2.21 -14.48
C VAL A 10 -24.51 -1.06 -14.38
N LEU A 11 -24.58 -0.37 -13.25
CA LEU A 11 -25.50 0.77 -13.09
C LEU A 11 -25.18 1.92 -14.06
N SER A 12 -23.89 2.17 -14.31
CA SER A 12 -23.44 3.16 -15.31
C SER A 12 -23.83 2.74 -16.74
N PHE A 13 -23.64 1.47 -17.10
CA PHE A 13 -24.05 0.97 -18.42
C PHE A 13 -25.57 1.01 -18.61
N VAL A 14 -26.36 0.69 -17.58
CA VAL A 14 -27.83 0.79 -17.64
C VAL A 14 -28.27 2.23 -17.88
N GLY A 15 -27.75 3.21 -17.12
CA GLY A 15 -28.10 4.63 -17.30
C GLY A 15 -27.79 5.15 -18.71
N VAL A 16 -26.60 4.84 -19.24
CA VAL A 16 -26.22 5.18 -20.62
C VAL A 16 -27.07 4.46 -21.65
N ALA A 17 -27.36 3.17 -21.46
CA ALA A 17 -28.20 2.38 -22.36
C ALA A 17 -29.66 2.88 -22.39
N THR A 18 -30.19 3.41 -21.28
CA THR A 18 -31.51 4.07 -21.27
C THR A 18 -31.52 5.34 -22.13
N ILE A 19 -30.49 6.20 -22.01
CA ILE A 19 -30.38 7.43 -22.81
C ILE A 19 -30.21 7.10 -24.30
N ILE A 20 -29.26 6.22 -24.64
CA ILE A 20 -29.02 5.83 -26.03
C ILE A 20 -30.25 5.10 -26.59
N GLY A 21 -30.90 4.24 -25.80
CA GLY A 21 -32.11 3.54 -26.19
C GLY A 21 -33.26 4.47 -26.55
N ILE A 22 -33.59 5.47 -25.71
CA ILE A 22 -34.68 6.41 -26.00
C ILE A 22 -34.34 7.34 -27.17
N VAL A 23 -33.08 7.78 -27.32
CA VAL A 23 -32.64 8.62 -28.43
C VAL A 23 -32.67 7.85 -29.76
N LEU A 24 -32.15 6.63 -29.80
CA LEU A 24 -32.23 5.79 -31.00
C LEU A 24 -33.69 5.44 -31.34
N TYR A 25 -34.51 5.09 -30.35
CA TYR A 25 -35.94 4.84 -30.56
C TYR A 25 -36.63 6.06 -31.19
N TYR A 26 -36.42 7.26 -30.66
CA TYR A 26 -36.97 8.50 -31.22
C TYR A 26 -36.45 8.82 -32.64
N VAL A 27 -35.17 8.58 -32.93
CA VAL A 27 -34.56 8.81 -34.26
C VAL A 27 -35.07 7.81 -35.31
N PHE A 28 -35.24 6.54 -34.95
CA PHE A 28 -35.69 5.48 -35.85
C PHE A 28 -37.22 5.36 -35.98
N LEU A 29 -38.01 6.00 -35.10
CA LEU A 29 -39.47 6.12 -35.24
C LEU A 29 -39.82 6.89 -36.54
N PRO A 30 -40.60 6.31 -37.49
CA PRO A 30 -41.05 7.03 -38.67
C PRO A 30 -41.93 8.24 -38.32
N VAL A 31 -41.92 9.24 -39.18
CA VAL A 31 -42.60 10.54 -38.97
C VAL A 31 -44.12 10.40 -38.82
N SER A 32 -44.70 9.31 -39.35
CA SER A 32 -46.12 8.99 -39.25
C SER A 32 -46.57 8.36 -37.92
N ASP A 33 -45.65 7.96 -37.03
CA ASP A 33 -46.04 7.20 -35.84
C ASP A 33 -46.72 8.07 -34.77
N PRO A 34 -47.85 7.62 -34.19
CA PRO A 34 -48.61 8.41 -33.23
C PRO A 34 -47.82 8.70 -31.94
N PHE A 35 -46.87 7.84 -31.57
CA PHE A 35 -45.97 8.10 -30.44
C PHE A 35 -45.01 9.26 -30.72
N ARG A 36 -44.46 9.35 -31.93
CA ARG A 36 -43.58 10.46 -32.32
C ARG A 36 -44.37 11.76 -32.41
N ILE A 37 -45.55 11.72 -33.04
CA ILE A 37 -46.47 12.86 -33.11
C ILE A 37 -46.88 13.34 -31.70
N PHE A 38 -47.14 12.43 -30.76
CA PHE A 38 -47.44 12.79 -29.36
C PHE A 38 -46.25 13.46 -28.65
N LEU A 39 -45.02 12.96 -28.86
CA LEU A 39 -43.80 13.52 -28.30
C LEU A 39 -43.49 14.92 -28.84
N ASP A 40 -43.72 15.14 -30.14
CA ASP A 40 -43.38 16.38 -30.85
C ASP A 40 -44.48 17.46 -30.75
N ALA A 41 -45.77 17.08 -30.83
CA ALA A 41 -46.88 18.03 -30.85
C ALA A 41 -47.30 18.52 -29.45
N THR A 42 -46.88 17.83 -28.38
CA THR A 42 -47.27 18.18 -27.01
C THR A 42 -46.08 18.76 -26.26
N TYR A 43 -46.22 19.94 -25.66
CA TYR A 43 -45.19 20.50 -24.77
C TYR A 43 -44.81 19.52 -23.64
N MET A 44 -45.76 18.69 -23.19
CA MET A 44 -45.51 17.60 -22.23
C MET A 44 -44.59 16.51 -22.78
N GLY A 45 -44.66 16.19 -24.08
CA GLY A 45 -43.88 15.14 -24.73
C GLY A 45 -42.37 15.40 -24.68
N LEU A 46 -41.96 16.62 -25.04
CA LEU A 46 -40.58 17.08 -24.89
C LEU A 46 -40.11 17.04 -23.41
N ASN A 47 -40.99 17.43 -22.46
CA ASN A 47 -40.67 17.34 -21.04
C ASN A 47 -40.45 15.88 -20.60
N TYR A 48 -41.24 14.91 -21.07
CA TYR A 48 -41.00 13.49 -20.78
C TYR A 48 -39.65 12.99 -21.32
N LEU A 49 -39.23 13.39 -22.53
CA LEU A 49 -37.89 13.07 -23.04
C LEU A 49 -36.79 13.65 -22.14
N ILE A 50 -36.93 14.92 -21.71
CA ILE A 50 -36.00 15.56 -20.79
C ILE A 50 -35.95 14.80 -19.44
N TYR A 51 -37.09 14.41 -18.87
CA TYR A 51 -37.13 13.63 -17.63
C TYR A 51 -36.43 12.27 -17.76
N ILE A 52 -36.61 11.54 -18.88
CA ILE A 52 -35.93 10.26 -19.11
C ILE A 52 -34.41 10.46 -19.25
N ILE A 53 -33.97 11.50 -19.96
CA ILE A 53 -32.55 11.83 -20.12
C ILE A 53 -31.91 12.21 -18.78
N VAL A 54 -32.58 13.06 -17.98
CA VAL A 54 -32.12 13.45 -16.63
C VAL A 54 -32.06 12.24 -15.70
N LEU A 55 -33.08 11.37 -15.71
CA LEU A 55 -33.09 10.16 -14.88
C LEU A 55 -31.95 9.19 -15.27
N GLY A 56 -31.75 8.95 -16.56
CA GLY A 56 -30.64 8.13 -17.06
C GLY A 56 -29.27 8.72 -16.71
N ALA A 57 -29.14 10.05 -16.75
CA ALA A 57 -27.91 10.76 -16.40
C ALA A 57 -27.61 10.68 -14.89
N VAL A 58 -28.63 10.80 -14.04
CA VAL A 58 -28.51 10.60 -12.58
C VAL A 58 -28.10 9.16 -12.26
N ILE A 59 -28.76 8.16 -12.87
CA ILE A 59 -28.42 6.74 -12.71
C ILE A 59 -26.97 6.47 -13.15
N SER A 60 -26.57 6.99 -14.31
CA SER A 60 -25.21 6.84 -14.82
C SER A 60 -24.18 7.54 -13.93
N GLY A 61 -24.49 8.74 -13.43
CA GLY A 61 -23.61 9.51 -12.54
C GLY A 61 -23.40 8.81 -11.20
N VAL A 62 -24.46 8.26 -10.61
CA VAL A 62 -24.37 7.43 -9.38
C VAL A 62 -23.56 6.16 -9.64
N GLY A 63 -23.77 5.47 -10.76
CA GLY A 63 -23.03 4.27 -11.14
C GLY A 63 -21.53 4.54 -11.30
N LEU A 64 -21.18 5.58 -12.05
CA LEU A 64 -19.81 6.04 -12.22
C LEU A 64 -19.16 6.47 -10.89
N LEU A 65 -19.89 7.18 -10.02
CA LEU A 65 -19.37 7.62 -8.71
C LEU A 65 -19.13 6.43 -7.77
N LEU A 66 -20.00 5.43 -7.77
CA LEU A 66 -19.80 4.16 -7.06
C LEU A 66 -18.61 3.38 -7.64
N TYR A 67 -18.47 3.31 -8.96
CA TYR A 67 -17.32 2.68 -9.64
C TYR A 67 -16.00 3.37 -9.27
N VAL A 68 -15.92 4.70 -9.38
CA VAL A 68 -14.71 5.48 -9.03
C VAL A 68 -14.38 5.38 -7.55
N ARG A 69 -15.38 5.37 -6.65
CA ARG A 69 -15.14 5.09 -5.23
C ARG A 69 -14.62 3.67 -5.02
N ALA A 70 -15.21 2.66 -5.65
CA ALA A 70 -14.78 1.26 -5.53
C ALA A 70 -13.36 1.03 -6.06
N VAL A 71 -12.98 1.67 -7.17
CA VAL A 71 -11.61 1.63 -7.71
C VAL A 71 -10.65 2.24 -6.70
N ARG A 72 -10.92 3.45 -6.21
CA ARG A 72 -10.06 4.13 -5.21
C ARG A 72 -9.93 3.32 -3.92
N THR A 73 -11.02 2.75 -3.39
CA THR A 73 -10.96 1.91 -2.19
C THR A 73 -10.29 0.56 -2.44
N SER A 74 -10.31 0.02 -3.67
CA SER A 74 -9.57 -1.21 -4.01
C SER A 74 -8.05 -1.02 -4.12
N ILE A 75 -7.59 0.24 -4.23
CA ILE A 75 -6.16 0.61 -4.14
C ILE A 75 -5.73 0.77 -2.66
N THR A 76 -6.66 1.09 -1.75
CA THR A 76 -6.41 1.22 -0.31
C THR A 76 -6.91 -0.01 0.46
N ILE A 77 -6.07 -1.05 0.55
CA ILE A 77 -6.37 -2.35 1.18
C ILE A 77 -6.79 -2.23 2.67
N PRO A 78 -7.88 -2.88 3.08
CA PRO A 78 -7.98 -3.58 4.37
C PRO A 78 -7.83 -5.10 4.13
N ALA A 79 -7.07 -5.88 4.90
CA ALA A 79 -6.73 -5.80 6.34
C ALA A 79 -7.95 -6.00 7.26
N GLY A 80 -8.65 -7.12 7.07
CA GLY A 80 -9.70 -7.61 7.99
C GLY A 80 -11.01 -7.97 7.29
N GLN A 81 -11.60 -9.09 7.73
CA GLN A 81 -13.02 -9.46 7.56
C GLN A 81 -13.62 -9.29 6.15
N TYR A 82 -13.32 -10.23 5.24
CA TYR A 82 -14.38 -11.10 4.72
C TYR A 82 -13.85 -12.53 4.58
N SER A 83 -14.47 -13.46 5.29
CA SER A 83 -14.14 -14.89 5.29
C SER A 83 -14.95 -15.65 4.23
N HIS A 84 -14.49 -16.86 3.88
CA HIS A 84 -15.15 -17.84 3.02
C HIS A 84 -15.46 -17.43 1.56
N ALA A 85 -14.43 -17.48 0.71
CA ALA A 85 -14.59 -17.94 -0.67
C ALA A 85 -13.32 -18.66 -1.19
N SER A 86 -13.52 -19.83 -1.76
CA SER A 86 -12.56 -20.80 -2.30
C SER A 86 -11.28 -20.26 -2.97
N TYR A 87 -10.12 -20.63 -2.43
CA TYR A 87 -8.88 -20.77 -3.20
C TYR A 87 -8.53 -22.27 -3.32
N PRO A 88 -8.23 -22.81 -4.51
CA PRO A 88 -7.69 -24.16 -4.64
C PRO A 88 -6.27 -24.20 -4.07
N ALA A 89 -5.96 -25.23 -3.27
CA ALA A 89 -4.65 -25.36 -2.65
C ALA A 89 -3.55 -25.61 -3.69
N THR A 90 -2.45 -24.85 -3.62
CA THR A 90 -1.23 -25.13 -4.38
C THR A 90 -0.63 -26.46 -3.93
N PRO A 91 -0.24 -27.37 -4.85
CA PRO A 91 0.27 -28.68 -4.47
C PRO A 91 1.61 -28.56 -3.73
N SER A 92 1.68 -29.13 -2.52
CA SER A 92 2.90 -29.18 -1.73
C SER A 92 3.93 -30.14 -2.34
N VAL A 93 5.20 -29.74 -2.32
CA VAL A 93 6.30 -30.49 -2.94
C VAL A 93 6.48 -31.85 -2.26
N ILE A 94 6.41 -32.93 -3.04
CA ILE A 94 6.52 -34.31 -2.56
C ILE A 94 7.96 -34.58 -2.06
N ARG A 95 8.15 -34.58 -0.74
CA ARG A 95 9.37 -35.11 -0.10
C ARG A 95 9.25 -36.63 0.03
N ARG A 96 10.13 -37.37 -0.66
CA ARG A 96 10.19 -38.84 -0.57
C ARG A 96 10.60 -39.27 0.87
N PRO A 97 10.00 -40.33 1.44
CA PRO A 97 10.45 -40.90 2.71
C PRO A 97 11.76 -41.68 2.54
N ALA A 98 12.69 -41.52 3.48
CA ALA A 98 13.87 -42.37 3.59
C ALA A 98 13.58 -43.59 4.49
N LEU A 99 14.07 -44.77 4.10
CA LEU A 99 13.70 -46.05 4.69
C LEU A 99 14.43 -46.33 6.03
N LYS A 100 13.67 -46.67 7.08
CA LYS A 100 14.19 -47.16 8.36
C LYS A 100 14.81 -48.55 8.21
N LYS A 101 16.05 -48.73 8.69
CA LYS A 101 16.62 -50.04 9.11
C LYS A 101 17.42 -49.85 10.41
N GLU A 102 17.68 -50.96 11.10
CA GLU A 102 18.04 -50.96 12.54
C GLU A 102 19.51 -51.33 12.80
N ALA A 103 19.93 -51.26 14.06
CA ALA A 103 21.33 -51.23 14.51
C ALA A 103 22.00 -52.62 14.68
N PRO A 104 23.31 -52.63 15.02
CA PRO A 104 23.69 -53.26 16.30
C PRO A 104 24.71 -52.46 17.15
N LYS A 105 24.87 -52.87 18.43
CA LYS A 105 25.90 -52.41 19.41
C LYS A 105 27.07 -53.42 19.50
N PRO A 106 28.25 -53.03 20.03
CA PRO A 106 28.60 -53.26 21.47
C PRO A 106 29.01 -51.93 22.18
N SER A 107 28.63 -51.63 23.44
CA SER A 107 29.20 -52.05 24.75
C SER A 107 30.71 -51.75 24.91
N VAL A 108 31.14 -50.87 25.84
CA VAL A 108 31.47 -51.08 27.28
C VAL A 108 32.00 -49.71 27.82
N LYS A 109 31.90 -49.20 29.08
CA LYS A 109 31.49 -49.66 30.43
C LYS A 109 30.89 -48.49 31.29
N GLU A 110 30.84 -48.66 32.62
CA GLU A 110 30.60 -47.68 33.72
C GLU A 110 31.61 -48.01 34.88
N PRO A 111 31.70 -47.34 36.08
CA PRO A 111 30.62 -46.64 36.80
C PRO A 111 30.92 -45.34 37.63
N SER A 112 29.84 -44.74 38.17
CA SER A 112 29.77 -44.00 39.47
C SER A 112 30.38 -42.57 39.59
N LYS A 113 29.90 -41.63 40.44
CA LYS A 113 28.71 -41.52 41.35
C LYS A 113 28.52 -40.04 41.81
N ILE A 114 27.27 -39.59 42.07
CA ILE A 114 26.85 -38.55 43.08
C ILE A 114 27.37 -37.08 42.86
N SER A 115 26.64 -35.96 43.03
CA SER A 115 25.21 -35.61 43.30
C SER A 115 24.91 -34.15 42.83
N LYS A 116 23.65 -33.66 42.96
CA LYS A 116 23.21 -32.25 42.70
C LYS A 116 22.93 -31.47 44.03
N PRO A 117 22.10 -30.38 44.10
CA PRO A 117 22.55 -28.98 44.23
C PRO A 117 21.88 -28.22 45.42
N LYS A 118 21.73 -26.87 45.31
CA LYS A 118 21.20 -25.86 46.27
C LYS A 118 22.26 -25.27 47.22
N GLU A 119 22.15 -24.06 47.80
CA GLU A 119 21.45 -22.77 47.48
C GLU A 119 22.13 -21.66 48.32
N PRO A 120 21.93 -20.36 48.03
CA PRO A 120 22.57 -19.27 48.79
C PRO A 120 21.74 -18.80 49.99
N SER A 121 22.40 -18.41 51.09
CA SER A 121 21.84 -17.52 52.10
C SER A 121 22.91 -16.70 52.81
N ILE A 122 22.67 -15.39 52.91
CA ILE A 122 22.54 -14.60 54.15
C ILE A 122 21.99 -13.26 53.66
N VAL A 123 20.74 -12.97 54.06
CA VAL A 123 20.09 -11.67 53.91
C VAL A 123 19.47 -11.39 55.26
N GLU A 124 20.06 -10.46 55.99
CA GLU A 124 19.51 -9.73 57.13
C GLU A 124 20.48 -8.57 57.42
N GLU A 125 19.99 -7.49 58.03
CA GLU A 125 20.75 -6.26 58.35
C GLU A 125 21.48 -5.57 57.17
N ILE A 126 20.72 -4.79 56.38
CA ILE A 126 20.83 -3.31 56.24
C ILE A 126 19.86 -2.85 55.10
N GLU A 127 18.55 -2.95 55.35
CA GLU A 127 17.49 -2.34 54.52
C GLU A 127 16.63 -1.37 55.35
N LYS A 128 17.29 -0.52 56.13
CA LYS A 128 16.70 0.62 56.84
C LYS A 128 17.63 1.82 56.79
N GLU A 129 17.47 2.66 55.77
CA GLU A 129 17.69 4.11 55.76
C GLU A 129 17.49 4.68 54.35
N ILE A 130 16.23 4.75 53.93
CA ILE A 130 15.75 5.56 52.80
C ILE A 130 14.57 6.40 53.34
N GLU A 131 14.32 7.57 52.74
CA GLU A 131 13.20 8.51 53.00
C GLU A 131 13.34 9.55 54.14
N THR A 132 14.29 10.49 53.97
CA THR A 132 14.21 11.90 54.48
C THR A 132 15.07 12.81 53.58
N ILE A 133 14.71 13.03 52.31
CA ILE A 133 13.81 14.10 51.78
C ILE A 133 14.32 15.55 52.05
N ILE A 134 14.45 16.33 50.97
CA ILE A 134 14.81 17.77 50.83
C ILE A 134 16.30 18.15 51.04
N GLY A 135 16.94 18.68 49.99
CA GLY A 135 18.19 19.44 50.11
C GLY A 135 18.88 19.76 48.77
N SER A 136 18.90 21.04 48.39
CA SER A 136 19.75 21.67 47.34
C SER A 136 19.57 21.24 45.89
N GLU A 137 19.21 22.21 45.05
CA GLU A 137 19.24 22.14 43.59
C GLU A 137 20.64 22.50 43.05
N GLU A 138 21.07 21.87 41.95
CA GLU A 138 21.56 22.60 40.76
C GLU A 138 21.77 21.62 39.59
N LYS A 139 21.30 21.97 38.39
CA LYS A 139 21.49 21.19 37.15
C LYS A 139 22.35 21.99 36.17
N PRO A 140 23.51 21.48 35.72
CA PRO A 140 24.11 21.93 34.48
C PRO A 140 23.12 21.70 33.34
N LYS A 141 22.81 22.75 32.56
CA LYS A 141 22.01 22.59 31.35
C LYS A 141 22.92 22.06 30.25
N GLU A 142 22.65 20.84 29.79
CA GLU A 142 23.15 20.41 28.48
C GLU A 142 22.47 21.26 27.41
N GLU A 143 23.23 22.17 26.78
CA GLU A 143 22.77 22.98 25.66
C GLU A 143 22.68 22.11 24.41
N LYS A 144 21.58 21.35 24.33
CA LYS A 144 21.30 20.41 23.26
C LYS A 144 20.93 21.18 21.99
N ILE A 145 21.95 21.57 21.22
CA ILE A 145 21.80 22.12 19.87
C ILE A 145 21.23 21.00 18.98
N GLU A 146 19.90 20.92 18.91
CA GLU A 146 19.22 20.10 17.93
C GLU A 146 19.34 20.77 16.56
N GLU A 147 20.35 20.32 15.79
CA GLU A 147 20.34 20.53 14.34
C GLU A 147 19.09 19.85 13.77
N GLU A 148 18.01 20.61 13.58
CA GLU A 148 16.87 20.23 12.73
C GLU A 148 17.34 20.07 11.28
N LYS A 149 18.01 18.96 11.00
CA LYS A 149 18.28 18.50 9.64
C LYS A 149 16.91 18.24 8.99
N PRO A 150 16.50 19.03 7.98
CA PRO A 150 15.12 19.03 7.53
C PRO A 150 14.78 17.68 6.91
N ALA A 151 13.93 16.93 7.60
CA ALA A 151 13.60 15.56 7.22
C ALA A 151 12.82 15.55 5.90
N ILE A 152 13.20 14.64 5.01
CA ILE A 152 12.51 14.42 3.74
C ILE A 152 11.13 13.82 4.05
N GLU A 153 10.07 14.60 3.86
CA GLU A 153 8.69 14.14 4.08
C GLU A 153 8.29 13.14 3.00
N VAL A 154 7.58 12.08 3.39
CA VAL A 154 7.10 11.04 2.47
C VAL A 154 5.58 11.14 2.35
N ILE A 155 5.12 11.59 1.18
CA ILE A 155 3.69 11.78 0.88
C ILE A 155 3.04 10.44 0.54
N SER A 156 3.72 9.61 -0.28
CA SER A 156 3.25 8.27 -0.63
C SER A 156 4.40 7.26 -0.63
N ARG A 157 4.07 6.00 -0.34
CA ARG A 157 5.03 4.89 -0.26
C ARG A 157 4.59 3.79 -1.23
N ALA A 158 5.50 3.34 -2.09
CA ALA A 158 5.30 2.15 -2.91
C ALA A 158 5.65 0.87 -2.14
N SER A 159 5.06 -0.25 -2.59
CA SER A 159 5.35 -1.60 -2.10
C SER A 159 6.60 -2.23 -2.75
N ASP A 160 7.01 -1.74 -3.92
CA ASP A 160 7.96 -2.37 -4.83
C ASP A 160 8.89 -1.35 -5.50
N MET A 161 9.98 -1.82 -6.11
CA MET A 161 10.92 -1.01 -6.88
C MET A 161 11.25 -1.61 -8.25
N VAL A 162 11.32 -0.75 -9.27
CA VAL A 162 11.54 -1.12 -10.67
C VAL A 162 13.04 -1.21 -10.95
N CYS A 163 13.48 -2.28 -11.63
CA CYS A 163 14.85 -2.38 -12.12
C CYS A 163 15.08 -1.48 -13.35
N PRO A 164 15.99 -0.48 -13.31
CA PRO A 164 16.26 0.41 -14.44
C PRO A 164 16.91 -0.28 -15.65
N HIS A 165 17.30 -1.56 -15.53
CA HIS A 165 17.91 -2.33 -16.60
C HIS A 165 16.97 -3.30 -17.32
N CYS A 166 15.79 -3.62 -16.76
CA CYS A 166 14.88 -4.61 -17.36
C CYS A 166 13.38 -4.42 -17.00
N GLY A 167 12.99 -3.39 -16.25
CA GLY A 167 11.59 -3.11 -15.91
C GLY A 167 10.95 -4.07 -14.89
N LYS A 168 11.64 -5.13 -14.47
CA LYS A 168 11.17 -6.07 -13.44
C LYS A 168 10.93 -5.35 -12.11
N LEU A 169 9.81 -5.65 -11.44
CA LEU A 169 9.53 -5.31 -10.05
C LEU A 169 10.32 -6.22 -9.09
N ASN A 170 10.91 -5.62 -8.06
CA ASN A 170 11.69 -6.27 -6.99
C ASN A 170 11.23 -5.69 -5.64
N PRO A 171 11.37 -6.40 -4.51
CA PRO A 171 10.98 -5.88 -3.20
C PRO A 171 11.83 -4.67 -2.79
N ILE A 172 11.24 -3.76 -2.00
CA ILE A 172 11.89 -2.54 -1.49
C ILE A 172 13.20 -2.87 -0.74
N GLY A 173 14.26 -2.08 -1.01
CA GLY A 173 15.61 -2.27 -0.45
C GLY A 173 16.52 -3.19 -1.29
N SER A 174 16.00 -3.80 -2.36
CA SER A 174 16.78 -4.62 -3.30
C SER A 174 17.90 -3.83 -3.97
N THR A 175 19.16 -4.18 -3.68
CA THR A 175 20.34 -3.61 -4.35
C THR A 175 20.66 -4.27 -5.69
N LYS A 176 20.15 -5.48 -5.94
CA LYS A 176 20.30 -6.24 -7.19
C LYS A 176 18.94 -6.76 -7.65
N CYS A 177 18.72 -6.80 -8.96
CA CYS A 177 17.48 -7.27 -9.55
C CYS A 177 17.43 -8.80 -9.63
N GLU A 178 16.36 -9.41 -9.12
CA GLU A 178 16.15 -10.87 -9.11
C GLU A 178 16.16 -11.48 -10.52
N SER A 179 15.58 -10.77 -11.49
CA SER A 179 15.39 -11.30 -12.86
C SER A 179 16.56 -11.08 -13.82
N CYS A 180 17.54 -10.21 -13.52
CA CYS A 180 18.66 -9.95 -14.43
C CYS A 180 20.03 -9.85 -13.74
N GLY A 181 20.11 -10.05 -12.43
CA GLY A 181 21.35 -10.09 -11.63
C GLY A 181 22.10 -8.76 -11.48
N LYS A 182 21.84 -7.78 -12.36
CA LYS A 182 22.44 -6.44 -12.33
C LYS A 182 22.09 -5.69 -11.05
N GLN A 183 23.05 -4.90 -10.58
CA GLN A 183 22.85 -3.93 -9.49
C GLN A 183 21.84 -2.86 -9.93
N MET A 184 20.94 -2.44 -9.05
CA MET A 184 19.86 -1.50 -9.38
C MET A 184 20.28 -0.04 -9.20
N PHE A 185 21.12 0.24 -8.20
CA PHE A 185 21.71 1.55 -7.91
C PHE A 185 22.91 1.37 -6.95
N THR A 186 23.70 2.43 -6.76
CA THR A 186 24.68 2.52 -5.66
C THR A 186 24.02 3.29 -4.51
N PRO A 187 23.98 2.76 -3.27
CA PRO A 187 23.43 3.50 -2.14
C PRO A 187 24.34 4.67 -1.75
N GLU A 188 23.74 5.80 -1.42
CA GLU A 188 24.43 6.99 -0.88
C GLU A 188 24.23 7.12 0.64
N SER A 189 24.82 8.15 1.24
CA SER A 189 24.52 8.58 2.61
C SER A 189 23.00 8.77 2.82
N PRO A 190 22.44 8.44 4.00
CA PRO A 190 20.98 8.43 4.20
C PRO A 190 20.29 9.77 3.88
N SER A 191 20.95 10.89 4.17
CA SER A 191 20.50 12.27 3.86
C SER A 191 20.39 12.61 2.36
N ARG A 192 20.92 11.76 1.48
CA ARG A 192 20.87 11.87 0.00
C ARG A 192 20.15 10.71 -0.66
N SER A 193 19.49 9.86 0.14
CA SER A 193 18.79 8.66 -0.32
C SER A 193 17.28 8.80 -0.14
N CYS A 194 16.50 8.11 -0.98
CA CYS A 194 15.06 8.01 -0.82
C CYS A 194 14.74 7.24 0.46
N PRO A 195 14.01 7.83 1.44
CA PRO A 195 13.71 7.19 2.73
C PRO A 195 12.79 5.97 2.63
N VAL A 196 12.29 5.63 1.44
CA VAL A 196 11.50 4.42 1.19
C VAL A 196 12.37 3.27 0.68
N CYS A 197 13.31 3.50 -0.24
CA CYS A 197 14.04 2.42 -0.92
C CYS A 197 15.59 2.56 -0.94
N ASN A 198 16.14 3.59 -0.31
CA ASN A 198 17.56 3.93 -0.25
C ASN A 198 18.26 4.23 -1.60
N ALA A 199 17.50 4.36 -2.70
CA ALA A 199 18.03 4.84 -3.98
C ALA A 199 18.45 6.32 -3.89
N PRO A 200 19.54 6.75 -4.56
CA PRO A 200 20.01 8.13 -4.49
C PRO A 200 19.01 9.12 -5.07
N LEU A 201 18.82 10.26 -4.40
CA LEU A 201 17.85 11.30 -4.76
C LEU A 201 18.19 12.02 -6.08
N ILE A 202 19.42 11.88 -6.57
CA ILE A 202 19.84 12.28 -7.92
C ILE A 202 19.00 11.59 -9.01
N LEU A 203 18.42 10.42 -8.71
CA LEU A 203 17.48 9.70 -9.58
C LEU A 203 16.01 10.09 -9.35
N SER A 204 15.73 11.21 -8.66
CA SER A 204 14.35 11.68 -8.45
C SER A 204 13.90 12.66 -9.54
N GLN A 205 12.67 12.48 -10.01
CA GLN A 205 12.01 13.34 -10.99
C GLN A 205 11.22 14.43 -10.25
N ARG A 206 11.50 15.70 -10.52
CA ARG A 206 10.70 16.82 -9.97
C ARG A 206 9.32 16.85 -10.62
N ILE A 207 8.27 17.01 -9.81
CA ILE A 207 6.91 17.31 -10.29
C ILE A 207 6.65 18.81 -10.20
N SER A 208 6.85 19.40 -9.01
CA SER A 208 6.54 20.81 -8.76
C SER A 208 7.25 21.32 -7.52
N GLY A 209 8.17 22.29 -7.66
CA GLY A 209 8.80 23.00 -6.53
C GLY A 209 9.55 22.08 -5.56
N ASP A 210 8.91 21.77 -4.44
CA ASP A 210 9.34 20.89 -3.35
C ASP A 210 9.02 19.40 -3.58
N LEU A 211 8.09 19.07 -4.48
CA LEU A 211 7.60 17.71 -4.74
C LEU A 211 8.42 16.96 -5.80
N PHE A 212 8.94 15.79 -5.42
CA PHE A 212 9.71 14.88 -6.26
C PHE A 212 9.16 13.45 -6.17
N VAL A 213 9.42 12.64 -7.20
CA VAL A 213 9.16 11.20 -7.25
C VAL A 213 10.48 10.45 -7.39
N CYS A 214 10.74 9.45 -6.56
CA CYS A 214 11.92 8.60 -6.72
C CYS A 214 11.82 7.76 -8.01
N GLY A 215 12.75 7.90 -8.95
CA GLY A 215 12.75 7.17 -10.22
C GLY A 215 13.03 5.66 -10.14
N ILE A 216 13.15 5.10 -8.93
CA ILE A 216 13.37 3.66 -8.69
C ILE A 216 12.16 3.01 -8.00
N CYS A 217 11.58 3.63 -6.96
CA CYS A 217 10.40 3.11 -6.26
C CYS A 217 9.12 3.94 -6.46
N PHE A 218 9.12 4.97 -7.32
CA PHE A 218 7.96 5.80 -7.66
C PHE A 218 7.19 6.40 -6.47
N SER A 219 7.85 6.53 -5.32
CA SER A 219 7.28 7.12 -4.10
C SER A 219 7.43 8.64 -4.11
N GLU A 220 6.37 9.36 -3.73
CA GLU A 220 6.33 10.82 -3.69
C GLU A 220 6.92 11.34 -2.37
N ILE A 221 7.84 12.29 -2.49
CA ILE A 221 8.60 12.86 -1.37
C ILE A 221 8.69 14.39 -1.51
N ARG A 222 8.65 15.11 -0.39
CA ARG A 222 9.08 16.52 -0.36
C ARG A 222 10.57 16.59 -0.05
N ILE A 223 11.31 17.26 -0.92
CA ILE A 223 12.74 17.53 -0.70
C ILE A 223 12.88 19.01 -0.33
N PRO A 224 13.34 19.35 0.89
CA PRO A 224 13.50 20.75 1.30
C PRO A 224 14.57 21.45 0.43
N PRO A 225 14.48 22.76 0.20
CA PRO A 225 15.35 23.48 -0.74
C PRO A 225 16.84 23.35 -0.40
N THR A 226 17.19 23.29 0.89
CA THR A 226 18.56 23.04 1.37
C THR A 226 19.14 21.72 0.88
N ILE A 227 18.32 20.67 0.73
CA ILE A 227 18.75 19.38 0.17
C ILE A 227 18.74 19.42 -1.37
N GLN A 228 17.83 20.18 -2.00
CA GLN A 228 17.85 20.41 -3.45
C GLN A 228 19.17 21.09 -3.90
N GLU A 229 19.60 22.12 -3.17
CA GLU A 229 20.88 22.82 -3.41
C GLU A 229 22.09 21.88 -3.24
N VAL A 230 22.16 21.12 -2.14
CA VAL A 230 23.24 20.15 -1.87
C VAL A 230 23.33 19.03 -2.93
N LEU A 231 22.22 18.73 -3.61
CA LEU A 231 22.14 17.77 -4.71
C LEU A 231 22.25 18.42 -6.10
N ASN A 232 22.40 19.75 -6.19
CA ASN A 232 22.37 20.54 -7.44
C ASN A 232 21.10 20.36 -8.29
N MET A 233 19.96 20.04 -7.67
CA MET A 233 18.67 19.90 -8.35
C MET A 233 18.01 21.27 -8.49
N LYS A 234 17.97 21.81 -9.70
CA LYS A 234 17.45 23.17 -10.00
C LYS A 234 15.99 23.19 -10.44
#